data_AF-A0A0W0SR64-F1
#
_entry.id   AF-A0A0W0SR64-F1
#
_cell.length_a   1.000
_cell.length_b   1.000
_cell.length_c   1.000
_cell.angle_alpha   90.00
_cell.angle_beta   90.00
_cell.angle_gamma   90.00
#
_symmetry.space_group_name_H-M   'P 1'
#
loop_
_entity.id
_entity.type
_entity.pdbx_description
1 polymer ?
#
loop_
_entity_poly.entity_id
_entity_poly.type
_entity_poly.pdbx_seq_one_letter_code
_entity_poly.pdbx_strand_id
1 'polypeptide(L)'
;MSAVMQRVEQQSDALTQQVISAVKGYLQAVGNKESNLNLYQLIVEEVEAPLFRTVMELTRYNQSKAARVLGVSRGTLRTKLKRYFDDEFIGTRG
;
A
#
# COMPACT_ATOMS: atom_id res chain seq x y z
N MET A 1 -20.75 -5.76 -18.84
CA MET A 1 -19.57 -5.62 -17.94
C MET A 1 -19.22 -7.01 -17.41
N SER A 2 -17.93 -7.34 -17.25
CA SER A 2 -17.49 -8.70 -16.86
C SER A 2 -17.71 -8.96 -15.37
N ALA A 3 -18.02 -10.22 -14.99
CA ALA A 3 -18.13 -10.64 -13.59
C ALA A 3 -16.87 -10.36 -12.76
N VAL A 4 -15.70 -10.26 -13.42
CA VAL A 4 -14.44 -9.84 -12.78
C VAL A 4 -14.49 -8.38 -12.34
N MET A 5 -15.02 -7.48 -13.17
CA MET A 5 -15.12 -6.06 -12.84
C MET A 5 -16.09 -5.84 -11.68
N GLN A 6 -17.21 -6.55 -11.63
CA GLN A 6 -18.15 -6.49 -10.51
C GLN A 6 -17.54 -6.94 -9.18
N ARG A 7 -16.68 -7.98 -9.19
CA ARG A 7 -15.96 -8.40 -7.98
C ARG A 7 -14.93 -7.36 -7.52
N VAL A 8 -14.24 -6.72 -8.46
CA VAL A 8 -13.29 -5.64 -8.14
C VAL A 8 -14.02 -4.43 -7.56
N GLU A 9 -15.17 -4.05 -8.10
CA GLU A 9 -16.02 -2.98 -7.57
C GLU A 9 -16.49 -3.29 -6.14
N GLN A 10 -17.00 -4.51 -5.90
CA GLN A 10 -17.42 -4.94 -4.55
C GLN A 10 -16.26 -4.94 -3.55
N GLN A 11 -15.07 -5.36 -3.97
CA GLN A 11 -13.87 -5.29 -3.12
C GLN A 11 -13.43 -3.84 -2.86
N SER A 12 -13.55 -2.96 -3.85
CA SER A 12 -13.25 -1.53 -3.71
C SER A 12 -14.17 -0.87 -2.68
N ASP A 13 -15.45 -1.18 -2.69
CA ASP A 13 -16.41 -0.66 -1.71
C ASP A 13 -16.08 -1.12 -0.30
N ALA A 14 -15.74 -2.41 -0.13
CA ALA A 14 -15.36 -2.97 1.16
C ALA A 14 -14.09 -2.29 1.73
N LEU A 15 -13.06 -2.10 0.90
CA LEU A 15 -11.83 -1.41 1.31
C LEU A 15 -12.11 0.06 1.66
N THR A 16 -12.95 0.73 0.89
CA THR A 16 -13.35 2.13 1.15
C THR A 16 -13.98 2.26 2.54
N GLN A 17 -14.90 1.36 2.90
CA GLN A 17 -15.52 1.38 4.23
C GLN A 17 -14.51 1.10 5.36
N GLN A 18 -13.56 0.18 5.14
CA GLN A 18 -12.50 -0.10 6.12
C GLN A 18 -11.61 1.12 6.35
N VAL A 19 -11.20 1.82 5.28
CA VAL A 19 -10.40 3.05 5.37
C VAL A 19 -11.16 4.15 6.11
N ILE A 20 -12.46 4.36 5.80
CA ILE A 20 -13.31 5.35 6.50
C ILE A 20 -13.37 5.03 8.01
N SER A 21 -13.58 3.76 8.36
CA SER A 21 -13.66 3.33 9.76
C SER A 21 -12.33 3.55 10.49
N ALA A 22 -11.20 3.16 9.87
CA ALA A 22 -9.87 3.34 10.44
C ALA A 22 -9.54 4.83 10.66
N VAL A 23 -9.77 5.67 9.65
CA VAL A 23 -9.52 7.13 9.74
C VAL A 23 -10.36 7.76 10.85
N LYS A 24 -11.65 7.42 10.96
CA LYS A 24 -12.51 7.90 12.06
C LYS A 24 -11.96 7.46 13.42
N GLY A 25 -11.52 6.21 13.53
CA GLY A 25 -10.90 5.69 14.76
C GLY A 25 -9.65 6.46 15.15
N TYR A 26 -8.74 6.73 14.20
CA TYR A 26 -7.54 7.53 14.44
C TYR A 26 -7.87 8.95 14.91
N LEU A 27 -8.82 9.62 14.24
CA LEU A 27 -9.23 10.97 14.61
C LEU A 27 -9.88 11.02 16.01
N GLN A 28 -10.66 10.01 16.38
CA GLN A 28 -11.24 9.90 17.72
C GLN A 28 -10.19 9.65 18.79
N ALA A 29 -9.21 8.77 18.52
CA ALA A 29 -8.18 8.38 19.48
C ALA A 29 -7.24 9.53 19.87
N VAL A 30 -6.99 10.46 18.94
CA VAL A 30 -6.05 11.58 19.19
C VAL A 30 -6.70 12.71 19.99
N GLY A 31 -8.05 12.77 20.00
CA GLY A 31 -8.80 13.84 20.65
C GLY A 31 -8.55 15.22 20.04
N ASN A 32 -9.17 16.28 20.60
CA ASN A 32 -8.99 17.69 20.16
C ASN A 32 -7.56 18.25 20.33
N LYS A 33 -6.54 17.41 20.51
CA LYS A 33 -5.14 17.84 20.59
C LYS A 33 -4.65 18.09 19.17
N GLU A 34 -4.83 19.33 18.72
CA GLU A 34 -4.21 19.92 17.55
C GLU A 34 -2.68 19.76 17.63
N SER A 35 -2.17 18.65 17.13
CA SER A 35 -0.73 18.41 17.07
C SER A 35 -0.43 17.46 15.91
N ASN A 36 -0.09 18.07 14.77
CA ASN A 36 0.66 17.52 13.62
C ASN A 36 0.66 15.98 13.45
N LEU A 37 -0.52 15.37 13.36
CA LEU A 37 -0.68 13.92 13.23
C LEU A 37 -0.06 13.32 11.97
N ASN A 38 0.19 14.14 10.94
CA ASN A 38 0.59 13.70 9.60
C ASN A 38 -0.24 12.48 9.13
N LEU A 39 -1.56 12.56 9.31
CA LEU A 39 -2.50 11.46 9.07
C LEU A 39 -2.40 10.94 7.63
N TYR A 40 -2.14 11.83 6.67
CA TYR A 40 -1.92 11.43 5.28
C TYR A 40 -0.77 10.42 5.17
N GLN A 41 0.39 10.74 5.75
CA GLN A 41 1.53 9.83 5.69
C GLN A 41 1.24 8.53 6.43
N LEU A 42 0.63 8.58 7.62
CA LEU A 42 0.25 7.38 8.38
C LEU A 42 -0.61 6.42 7.53
N ILE A 43 -1.68 6.93 6.94
CA ILE A 43 -2.61 6.10 6.15
C ILE A 43 -1.94 5.59 4.86
N VAL A 44 -1.14 6.42 4.18
CA VAL A 44 -0.45 6.00 2.96
C VAL A 44 0.55 4.88 3.25
N GLU A 45 1.31 4.98 4.36
CA GLU A 45 2.28 3.96 4.74
C GLU A 45 1.60 2.62 5.12
N GLU A 46 0.49 2.69 5.87
CA GLU A 46 -0.34 1.52 6.23
C GLU A 46 -0.94 0.79 5.01
N VAL A 47 -1.15 1.49 3.89
CA VAL A 47 -1.70 0.89 2.67
C VAL A 47 -0.60 0.44 1.71
N GLU A 48 0.39 1.30 1.45
CA GLU A 48 1.42 1.04 0.45
C GLU A 48 2.33 -0.14 0.82
N ALA A 49 2.75 -0.23 2.10
CA ALA A 49 3.63 -1.31 2.54
C ALA A 49 3.00 -2.71 2.31
N PRO A 50 1.81 -3.04 2.84
CA PRO A 50 1.22 -4.37 2.61
C PRO A 50 0.88 -4.62 1.14
N LEU A 51 0.49 -3.58 0.38
CA LEU A 51 0.30 -3.69 -1.07
C LEU A 51 1.59 -4.17 -1.76
N PHE A 52 2.71 -3.50 -1.51
CA PHE A 52 3.98 -3.85 -2.14
C PHE A 52 4.48 -5.22 -1.72
N ARG A 53 4.39 -5.57 -0.43
CA ARG A 53 4.77 -6.91 0.06
C ARG A 53 3.95 -8.00 -0.65
N THR A 54 2.63 -7.87 -0.68
CA THR A 54 1.73 -8.84 -1.31
C THR A 54 2.05 -9.04 -2.80
N VAL A 55 2.31 -7.95 -3.54
CA VAL A 55 2.67 -8.08 -4.96
C VAL A 55 4.07 -8.65 -5.15
N MET A 56 5.03 -8.32 -4.28
CA MET A 56 6.36 -8.95 -4.33
C MET A 56 6.27 -10.45 -4.11
N GLU A 57 5.50 -10.91 -3.13
CA GLU A 57 5.25 -12.34 -2.88
C GLU A 57 4.55 -13.02 -4.07
N LEU A 58 3.47 -12.41 -4.59
CA LEU A 58 2.74 -12.88 -5.77
C LEU A 58 3.66 -13.07 -6.98
N THR A 59 4.63 -12.18 -7.14
CA THR A 59 5.56 -12.19 -8.29
C THR A 59 6.85 -12.94 -8.01
N ARG A 60 6.93 -13.69 -6.91
CA ARG A 60 8.13 -14.43 -6.47
C ARG A 60 9.37 -13.53 -6.43
N TYR A 61 9.20 -12.35 -5.84
CA TYR A 61 10.23 -11.33 -5.65
C TYR A 61 10.83 -10.74 -6.94
N ASN A 62 10.16 -10.92 -8.08
CA ASN A 62 10.59 -10.33 -9.35
C ASN A 62 10.08 -8.89 -9.48
N GLN A 63 10.95 -7.93 -9.15
CA GLN A 63 10.62 -6.49 -9.19
C GLN A 63 10.07 -6.01 -10.54
N SER A 64 10.56 -6.53 -11.67
CA SER A 64 10.07 -6.12 -13.00
C SER A 64 8.66 -6.63 -13.29
N LYS A 65 8.29 -7.80 -12.75
CA LYS A 65 6.91 -8.31 -12.79
C LYS A 65 6.03 -7.52 -11.82
N ALA A 66 6.49 -7.29 -10.59
CA ALA A 66 5.76 -6.53 -9.58
C ALA A 66 5.44 -5.10 -10.07
N ALA A 67 6.40 -4.40 -10.65
CA ALA A 67 6.22 -3.05 -11.19
C ALA A 67 5.13 -3.01 -12.27
N ARG A 68 5.07 -4.03 -13.14
CA ARG A 68 4.01 -4.16 -14.15
C ARG A 68 2.64 -4.43 -13.54
N VAL A 69 2.56 -5.30 -12.52
CA VAL A 69 1.30 -5.58 -11.81
C VAL A 69 0.78 -4.35 -11.09
N LEU A 70 1.67 -3.58 -10.46
CA LEU A 70 1.35 -2.35 -9.73
C LEU A 70 1.09 -1.14 -10.65
N GLY A 71 1.46 -1.23 -11.93
CA GLY A 71 1.33 -0.11 -12.87
C GLY A 71 2.29 1.06 -12.60
N VAL A 72 3.43 0.80 -11.95
CA VAL A 72 4.44 1.81 -11.63
C VAL A 72 5.75 1.52 -12.35
N SER A 73 6.62 2.54 -12.48
CA SER A 73 7.97 2.30 -12.99
C SER A 73 8.78 1.43 -12.03
N ARG A 74 9.72 0.63 -12.55
CA ARG A 74 10.64 -0.16 -11.71
C ARG A 74 11.46 0.74 -10.77
N GLY A 75 11.84 1.93 -11.21
CA GLY A 75 12.55 2.92 -10.39
C GLY A 75 11.73 3.34 -9.18
N THR A 76 10.45 3.68 -9.41
CA THR A 76 9.48 4.03 -8.36
C THR A 76 9.30 2.88 -7.37
N LEU A 77 9.05 1.67 -7.87
CA LEU A 77 8.91 0.49 -7.01
C LEU A 77 10.15 0.27 -6.15
N ARG A 78 11.35 0.36 -6.72
CA ARG A 78 12.60 0.19 -5.96
C ARG A 78 12.73 1.23 -4.85
N THR A 79 12.46 2.51 -5.11
CA THR A 79 12.51 3.56 -4.08
C THR A 79 11.51 3.30 -2.96
N LYS A 80 10.29 2.87 -3.31
CA LYS A 80 9.25 2.53 -2.32
C LYS A 80 9.62 1.29 -1.50
N LEU A 81 10.14 0.24 -2.13
CA LEU A 81 10.63 -0.95 -1.43
C LEU A 81 11.75 -0.61 -0.45
N LYS A 82 12.71 0.25 -0.84
CA LYS A 82 13.79 0.70 0.05
C LYS A 82 13.24 1.44 1.27
N ARG A 83 12.22 2.29 1.07
CA ARG A 83 11.58 3.07 2.15
C ARG A 83 10.88 2.19 3.17
N TYR A 84 10.21 1.12 2.73
CA TYR A 84 9.36 0.30 3.59
C TYR A 84 10.03 -0.95 4.17
N PHE A 85 11.06 -1.47 3.49
CA PHE A 85 11.62 -2.79 3.77
C PHE A 85 13.15 -2.84 3.69
N ASP A 86 13.80 -1.67 3.67
CA ASP A 86 15.24 -1.57 3.53
C ASP A 86 15.78 -2.40 2.34
N ASP A 87 16.66 -3.35 2.61
CA ASP A 87 17.30 -4.19 1.59
C ASP A 87 16.62 -5.55 1.37
N GLU A 88 15.52 -5.86 2.07
CA GLU A 88 14.81 -7.16 1.98
C GLU A 88 14.50 -7.55 0.53
N PHE A 89 14.05 -6.58 -0.27
CA PHE A 89 13.62 -6.78 -1.64
C PHE A 89 14.61 -6.27 -2.69
N ILE A 90 15.65 -5.56 -2.27
CA ILE A 90 16.64 -4.94 -3.15
C ILE A 90 17.89 -5.79 -3.04
N GLY A 91 17.88 -6.93 -3.74
CA GLY A 91 18.98 -7.89 -3.70
C GLY A 91 20.33 -7.18 -3.68
N THR A 92 21.08 -7.41 -2.61
CA THR A 92 22.44 -6.90 -2.47
C THR A 92 23.25 -7.50 -3.60
N ARG A 93 23.53 -6.71 -4.64
CA ARG A 93 24.63 -7.04 -5.54
C ARG A 93 25.89 -6.86 -4.71
N GLY A 94 26.33 -7.97 -4.09
CA GLY A 94 27.74 -8.17 -3.79
C GLY A 94 28.51 -8.41 -5.08
#